data_AF-A0A5C0DU20-F1
#
_entry.id   AF-A0A5C0DU20-F1
#
_cell.length_a   1.000
_cell.length_b   1.000
_cell.length_c   1.000
_cell.angle_alpha   90.00
_cell.angle_beta   90.00
_cell.angle_gamma   90.00
#
_symmetry.space_group_name_H-M   'P 1'
#
loop_
_entity.id
_entity.type
_entity.pdbx_description
1 polymer ?
#
loop_
_entity_poly.entity_id
_entity_poly.type
_entity_poly.pdbx_seq_one_letter_code
_entity_poly.pdbx_strand_id
1 'polypeptide(L)' 'MRDEGLLENSLEIIACNEEDAITIAKLRGLTKSAGLSLGDRACLALGKRLNLPVLTADKVWSSLSLGMTINLIR' A
#
# COMPACT_ATOMS: atom_id res chain seq x y z
N MET A 1 24.92 -4.94 -8.79
CA MET A 1 23.93 -5.32 -7.76
C MET A 1 23.46 -6.72 -8.11
N ARG A 2 23.29 -7.63 -7.15
CA ARG A 2 22.53 -8.85 -7.45
C ARG A 2 21.11 -8.37 -7.78
N ASP A 3 20.51 -8.89 -8.84
CA ASP A 3 19.13 -8.57 -9.22
C ASP A 3 18.11 -9.17 -8.25
N GLU A 4 18.59 -9.86 -7.21
CA GLU A 4 17.84 -10.56 -6.20
C GLU A 4 18.02 -9.83 -4.86
N GLY A 5 16.92 -9.38 -4.27
CA GLY A 5 16.91 -8.70 -2.98
C GLY A 5 17.26 -9.63 -1.80
N LEU A 6 17.09 -9.15 -0.57
CA LEU A 6 17.39 -9.92 0.66
C LEU A 6 16.52 -11.19 0.83
N LEU A 7 15.48 -11.34 0.01
CA LEU A 7 14.51 -12.43 0.05
C LEU A 7 14.48 -13.24 -1.25
N GLU A 8 15.55 -13.15 -2.06
CA GLU A 8 15.63 -13.81 -3.37
C GLU A 8 14.37 -13.50 -4.21
N ASN A 9 13.71 -14.50 -4.79
CA ASN A 9 12.45 -14.38 -5.54
C ASN A 9 11.20 -14.67 -4.69
N SER A 10 11.30 -14.59 -3.35
CA SER A 10 10.12 -14.78 -2.48
C SER A 10 9.13 -13.61 -2.55
N LEU A 11 9.54 -12.49 -3.16
CA LEU A 11 8.71 -11.31 -3.39
C LEU A 11 8.66 -10.99 -4.88
N GLU A 12 7.48 -10.67 -5.37
CA GLU A 12 7.29 -10.08 -6.69
C GLU A 12 7.51 -8.56 -6.63
N ILE A 13 8.35 -8.03 -7.52
CA ILE A 13 8.54 -6.58 -7.67
C ILE A 13 7.52 -6.07 -8.68
N ILE A 14 6.55 -5.30 -8.21
CA ILE A 14 5.56 -4.67 -9.08
C ILE A 14 5.92 -3.20 -9.27
N ALA A 15 6.14 -2.80 -10.53
CA ALA A 15 6.41 -1.41 -10.86
C ALA A 15 5.22 -0.51 -10.53
N CYS A 16 5.51 0.64 -9.90
CA CYS A 16 4.54 1.71 -9.69
C CYS A 16 4.27 2.41 -11.04
N ASN A 17 3.02 2.45 -11.47
CA ASN A 17 2.63 3.04 -12.74
C ASN A 17 1.81 4.34 -12.55
N GLU A 18 1.34 4.92 -13.66
CA GLU A 18 0.55 6.15 -13.63
C GLU A 18 -0.78 6.00 -12.86
N GLU A 19 -1.44 4.84 -12.95
CA GLU A 19 -2.68 4.55 -12.22
C GLU A 19 -2.44 4.54 -10.70
N ASP A 20 -1.31 3.97 -10.28
CA ASP A 20 -0.87 4.00 -8.88
C ASP A 20 -0.65 5.45 -8.44
N ALA A 21 0.07 6.26 -9.23
CA ALA A 21 0.35 7.66 -8.92
C ALA A 21 -0.94 8.49 -8.72
N ILE A 22 -1.93 8.33 -9.61
CA ILE A 22 -3.23 8.98 -9.51
C ILE A 22 -3.97 8.53 -8.23
N THR A 23 -3.93 7.23 -7.93
CA THR A 23 -4.58 6.66 -6.74
C THR A 23 -3.93 7.15 -5.45
N ILE A 24 -2.60 7.19 -5.39
CA ILE A 24 -1.81 7.74 -4.29
C ILE A 24 -2.20 9.20 -4.02
N ALA A 25 -2.33 10.02 -5.08
CA ALA A 25 -2.74 11.42 -4.95
C ALA A 25 -4.14 11.55 -4.35
N LYS A 26 -5.11 10.74 -4.81
CA LYS A 26 -6.47 10.69 -4.27
C LYS A 26 -6.49 10.27 -2.80
N LEU A 27 -5.70 9.28 -2.42
CA LEU A 27 -5.61 8.77 -1.05
C LEU A 27 -5.07 9.81 -0.06
N ARG A 28 -4.29 10.80 -0.52
CA ARG A 28 -3.73 11.84 0.37
C ARG A 28 -4.81 12.59 1.13
N GLY A 29 -5.92 12.97 0.49
CA GLY A 29 -7.02 13.67 1.16
C GLY A 29 -7.67 12.85 2.27
N LEU A 30 -7.76 11.53 2.08
CA LEU A 30 -8.42 10.60 2.99
C LEU A 30 -7.53 10.16 4.16
N THR A 31 -6.21 10.25 4.00
CA THR A 31 -5.25 9.59 4.90
C THR A 31 -4.26 10.55 5.56
N LYS A 32 -4.22 11.82 5.15
CA LYS A 32 -3.28 12.81 5.72
C LYS A 32 -3.48 13.03 7.22
N SER A 33 -4.73 13.10 7.69
CA SER A 33 -5.05 13.27 9.12
C SER A 33 -4.62 12.06 9.96
N ALA A 34 -4.60 10.87 9.35
CA ALA A 34 -4.12 9.64 9.94
C ALA A 34 -2.58 9.48 9.87
N GLY A 35 -1.86 10.45 9.29
CA GLY A 35 -0.40 10.46 9.27
C GLY A 35 0.26 9.52 8.26
N LEU A 36 -0.49 8.91 7.34
CA LEU A 36 0.09 7.99 6.35
C LEU A 36 1.17 8.68 5.50
N SER A 37 2.27 7.98 5.27
CA SER A 37 3.36 8.38 4.39
C SER A 37 3.03 8.17 2.91
N LEU A 38 3.92 8.60 2.02
CA LEU A 38 3.80 8.31 0.59
C LEU A 38 3.89 6.79 0.33
N GLY A 39 4.79 6.09 1.03
CA GLY A 39 4.95 4.65 0.92
C GLY A 39 3.70 3.89 1.34
N ASP A 40 3.06 4.30 2.44
CA ASP A 40 1.81 3.70 2.91
C ASP A 40 0.70 3.80 1.86
N ARG A 41 0.57 4.99 1.26
CA ARG A 41 -0.38 5.21 0.16
C ARG A 41 -0.03 4.41 -1.08
N ALA A 42 1.25 4.18 -1.37
CA ALA A 42 1.66 3.33 -2.48
C ALA A 42 1.26 1.86 -2.25
N CYS A 43 1.42 1.34 -1.03
CA CYS A 43 0.94 0.00 -0.66
C CYS A 43 -0.58 -0.13 -0.82
N LEU A 44 -1.34 0.87 -0.36
CA LEU A 44 -2.80 0.90 -0.52
C LEU A 44 -3.23 1.00 -1.99
N ALA A 45 -2.55 1.83 -2.79
CA ALA A 45 -2.83 1.97 -4.21
C ALA A 45 -2.57 0.65 -4.95
N LEU A 46 -1.44 -0.01 -4.68
CA LEU A 46 -1.11 -1.30 -5.26
C LEU A 46 -2.14 -2.38 -4.89
N GLY A 47 -2.50 -2.48 -3.60
CA GLY A 47 -3.53 -3.43 -3.15
C GLY A 47 -4.87 -3.19 -3.83
N LYS A 48 -5.23 -1.93 -4.07
CA LYS A 48 -6.44 -1.57 -4.82
C LYS A 48 -6.36 -1.98 -6.28
N ARG A 49 -5.23 -1.72 -6.96
CA ARG A 49 -5.03 -2.10 -8.37
C ARG A 49 -5.05 -3.61 -8.59
N LEU A 50 -4.46 -4.38 -7.66
CA LEU A 50 -4.46 -5.84 -7.71
C LEU A 50 -5.74 -6.47 -7.17
N ASN A 51 -6.64 -5.67 -6.59
CA ASN A 51 -7.82 -6.14 -5.87
C ASN A 51 -7.50 -7.19 -4.78
N LEU A 52 -6.44 -6.92 -4.00
CA LEU A 52 -5.95 -7.78 -2.93
C LEU A 52 -6.03 -7.08 -1.56
N PRO A 53 -6.22 -7.84 -0.46
CA PRO A 53 -6.10 -7.29 0.89
C PRO A 53 -4.71 -6.73 1.16
N VAL A 54 -4.63 -5.62 1.90
CA VAL A 54 -3.35 -5.06 2.34
C VAL A 54 -3.09 -5.45 3.78
N LEU A 55 -1.92 -6.04 4.02
CA LEU A 55 -1.47 -6.41 5.37
C LEU A 55 -0.72 -5.25 6.01
N THR A 56 -0.97 -4.99 7.29
CA THR A 56 -0.23 -3.98 8.04
C THR A 56 -0.12 -4.34 9.52
N ALA A 57 0.93 -3.86 10.18
CA ALA A 57 1.05 -3.89 11.63
C ALA A 57 0.65 -2.54 12.27
N ASP A 58 0.31 -1.53 11.46
CA ASP A 58 -0.12 -0.22 11.92
C ASP A 58 -1.62 -0.19 12.17
N LYS A 59 -2.00 -0.04 13.45
CA LYS A 59 -3.39 0.00 13.88
C LYS A 59 -4.15 1.19 13.32
N VAL A 60 -3.47 2.29 12.97
CA VAL A 60 -4.12 3.49 12.44
C VAL A 60 -4.88 3.18 11.15
N TRP A 61 -4.38 2.24 10.34
CA TRP A 61 -4.99 1.86 9.07
C TRP A 61 -6.36 1.18 9.24
N SER A 62 -6.60 0.51 10.38
CA SER A 62 -7.86 -0.19 10.66
C SER A 62 -9.07 0.76 10.77
N SER A 63 -8.83 2.04 11.04
CA SER A 63 -9.86 3.07 11.10
C SER A 63 -10.20 3.72 9.75
N LEU A 64 -9.44 3.40 8.70
CA LEU A 64 -9.60 4.02 7.39
C LEU A 64 -10.74 3.36 6.60
N SER A 65 -11.73 4.16 6.19
CA SER A 65 -12.80 3.71 5.29
C SER A 65 -12.43 3.97 3.84
N LEU A 66 -11.67 3.04 3.24
CA LEU A 66 -11.12 3.18 1.87
C LEU A 66 -11.78 2.27 0.82
N GLY A 67 -12.78 1.49 1.22
CA GLY A 67 -13.44 0.53 0.32
C GLY A 67 -12.52 -0.61 -0.12
N MET A 68 -11.54 -0.98 0.71
CA MET A 68 -10.67 -2.13 0.49
C MET A 68 -10.45 -2.89 1.80
N THR A 69 -10.07 -4.16 1.71
CA THR A 69 -9.74 -4.99 2.87
C THR A 69 -8.34 -4.65 3.39
N ILE A 70 -8.26 -4.26 4.67
CA ILE A 70 -7.01 -4.06 5.40
C ILE A 70 -6.98 -5.07 6.54
N ASN A 71 -5.95 -5.92 6.58
CA ASN A 71 -5.79 -6.93 7.62
C ASN A 71 -4.63 -6.55 8.55
N LEU A 72 -4.93 -6.47 9.85
CA LEU A 72 -3.93 -6.24 10.87
C LEU A 72 -3.24 -7.57 11.21
N ILE A 73 -1.90 -7.59 11.19
CA ILE A 73 -1.11 -8.81 11.46
C ILE A 73 -0.40 -8.80 12.84
N ARG A 74 -0.82 -7.90 13.75
CA ARG A 74 -0.32 -7.80 15.13
C ARG A 74 -1.43 -7.49 16.13
#